data_AF-A0A3B3XL55-F1
#
_entry.id   AF-A0A3B3XL55-F1
#
_cell.length_a   1.000
_cell.length_b   1.000
_cell.length_c   1.000
_cell.angle_alpha   90.00
_cell.angle_beta   90.00
_cell.angle_gamma   90.00
#
_symmetry.space_group_name_H-M   'P 1'
#
loop_
_entity.id
_entity.type
_entity.pdbx_description
1 polymer ?
#
loop_
_entity_poly.entity_id
_entity_poly.type
_entity_poly.pdbx_seq_one_letter_code
_entity_poly.pdbx_strand_id
1 'polypeptide(L)'
;DPVIPLYLGADLLSNTDIRVENHPRYHAKFAKKGLATKIHFSSFRFQGLRVPAANNSLWFYSIQGLFRLAFEIYNKQEQLAVLENFQLETMLLLLENIDRYMNGSLDEKDATEAALALLNAEDWAKDSVYSSYMLTCIGRWIGQQFHAANSSISQKVESFKVQHIEQISDLPPAEELAAELFPEAMQTLLLHWMGLCDESTEGKRRSEYPILLLILEFANHNLITGVAHVLYSTLICK
;
A
#
# COMPACT_ATOMS: atom_id res chain seq x y z
N ASP A 1 11.31 -13.32 21.63
CA ASP A 1 12.13 -13.76 20.49
C ASP A 1 11.58 -13.19 19.20
N PRO A 2 12.44 -12.67 18.29
CA PRO A 2 11.97 -12.16 17.00
C PRO A 2 11.42 -13.32 16.16
N VAL A 3 10.20 -13.16 15.65
CA VAL A 3 9.56 -14.12 14.77
C VAL A 3 10.22 -14.01 13.39
N ILE A 4 10.90 -15.06 12.96
CA ILE A 4 11.53 -15.11 11.63
C ILE A 4 10.48 -15.54 10.61
N PRO A 5 10.14 -14.71 9.59
CA PRO A 5 9.24 -15.13 8.53
C PRO A 5 9.86 -16.30 7.75
N LEU A 6 9.04 -17.31 7.47
CA LEU A 6 9.44 -18.55 6.81
C LEU A 6 8.63 -18.76 5.52
N TYR A 7 9.33 -19.05 4.42
CA TYR A 7 8.73 -19.27 3.11
C TYR A 7 8.61 -20.76 2.81
N LEU A 8 7.45 -21.21 2.32
CA LEU A 8 7.20 -22.62 2.03
C LEU A 8 8.04 -23.11 0.85
N GLY A 9 8.91 -24.09 1.09
CA GLY A 9 9.85 -24.60 0.09
C GLY A 9 9.18 -25.28 -1.12
N ALA A 10 7.94 -25.77 -0.97
CA ALA A 10 7.18 -26.34 -2.08
C ALA A 10 6.91 -25.31 -3.18
N ASP A 11 6.61 -24.06 -2.80
CA ASP A 11 6.31 -22.98 -3.72
C ASP A 11 7.55 -22.45 -4.43
N LEU A 12 8.73 -22.67 -3.83
CA LEU A 12 10.01 -22.17 -4.35
C LEU A 12 10.63 -23.05 -5.45
N LEU A 13 10.22 -24.32 -5.54
CA LEU A 13 10.76 -25.23 -6.57
C LEU A 13 9.70 -25.70 -7.57
N SER A 14 8.41 -25.45 -7.29
CA SER A 14 7.29 -25.93 -8.11
C SER A 14 7.32 -25.42 -9.55
N ASN A 15 7.84 -24.21 -9.76
CA ASN A 15 7.89 -23.55 -11.07
C ASN A 15 9.29 -23.56 -11.70
N THR A 16 10.21 -24.36 -11.16
CA THR A 16 11.57 -24.50 -11.71
C THR A 16 11.68 -25.71 -12.64
N ASP A 17 12.67 -25.74 -13.52
CA ASP A 17 12.99 -26.90 -14.38
C ASP A 17 13.53 -28.12 -13.59
N ILE A 18 13.66 -28.00 -12.27
CA ILE A 18 14.14 -29.08 -11.41
C ILE A 18 13.04 -30.11 -11.25
N ARG A 19 13.33 -31.33 -11.69
CA ARG A 19 12.44 -32.48 -11.48
C ARG A 19 12.11 -32.67 -10.00
N VAL A 20 10.84 -32.92 -9.69
CA VAL A 20 10.30 -33.06 -8.32
C VAL A 20 11.08 -34.07 -7.48
N GLU A 21 11.55 -35.16 -8.08
CA GLU A 21 12.40 -36.17 -7.44
C GLU A 21 13.71 -35.62 -6.85
N ASN A 22 14.21 -34.50 -7.40
CA ASN A 22 15.43 -33.83 -6.95
C ASN A 22 15.17 -32.76 -5.89
N HIS A 23 13.94 -32.29 -5.70
CA HIS A 23 13.61 -31.21 -4.74
C HIS A 23 14.16 -31.45 -3.33
N PRO A 24 14.04 -32.67 -2.73
CA PRO A 24 14.60 -32.94 -1.40
C PRO A 24 16.10 -32.70 -1.30
N ARG A 25 16.85 -32.96 -2.38
CA ARG A 25 18.30 -32.74 -2.44
C ARG A 25 18.65 -31.25 -2.40
N TYR A 26 17.87 -30.42 -3.09
CA TYR A 26 18.02 -28.97 -3.05
C TYR A 26 17.70 -28.43 -1.66
N HIS A 27 16.55 -28.79 -1.07
CA HIS A 27 16.22 -28.35 0.28
C HIS A 27 17.28 -28.75 1.32
N ALA A 28 17.77 -29.99 1.27
CA ALA A 28 18.83 -30.46 2.15
C ALA A 28 20.16 -29.69 1.97
N LYS A 29 20.50 -29.28 0.73
CA LYS A 29 21.69 -28.45 0.45
C LYS A 29 21.61 -27.09 1.16
N PHE A 30 20.46 -26.43 1.13
CA PHE A 30 20.26 -25.14 1.79
C PHE A 30 20.12 -25.28 3.31
N ALA A 31 19.53 -26.38 3.77
CA ALA A 31 19.40 -26.66 5.20
C ALA A 31 20.76 -26.85 5.89
N LYS A 32 21.71 -27.53 5.24
CA LYS A 32 23.10 -27.65 5.72
C LYS A 32 23.80 -26.29 5.91
N LYS A 33 23.33 -25.24 5.23
CA LYS A 33 23.84 -23.87 5.36
C LYS A 33 23.07 -23.03 6.38
N GLY A 34 22.10 -23.60 7.10
CA GLY A 34 21.21 -22.88 8.02
C GLY A 34 20.17 -22.00 7.31
N LEU A 35 19.94 -22.21 6.01
CA LEU A 35 19.07 -21.36 5.19
C LEU A 35 17.67 -21.95 4.94
N ALA A 36 17.49 -23.23 5.28
CA ALA A 36 16.23 -23.92 5.22
C ALA A 36 16.09 -24.87 6.41
N THR A 37 14.85 -25.16 6.80
CA THR A 37 14.54 -26.11 7.86
C THR A 37 13.39 -27.02 7.46
N LYS A 38 13.38 -28.24 7.99
CA LYS A 38 12.31 -29.20 7.76
C LYS A 38 11.50 -29.35 9.03
N ILE A 39 10.24 -28.96 8.97
CA ILE A 39 9.31 -29.09 10.10
C ILE A 39 8.49 -30.35 9.90
N HIS A 40 8.42 -31.19 10.94
CA HIS A 40 7.58 -32.38 10.96
C HIS A 40 6.31 -32.10 11.74
N PHE A 41 5.19 -32.49 11.19
CA PHE A 41 3.87 -32.27 11.78
C PHE A 41 3.33 -33.61 12.27
N SER A 42 2.91 -33.67 13.53
CA SER A 42 2.43 -34.90 14.16
C SER A 42 0.93 -35.13 13.97
N SER A 43 0.13 -34.06 13.81
CA SER A 43 -1.34 -34.14 13.98
C SER A 43 -2.18 -33.56 12.84
N PHE A 44 -1.56 -33.01 11.79
CA PHE A 44 -2.28 -32.31 10.71
C PHE A 44 -1.98 -32.94 9.35
N ARG A 45 -2.99 -33.18 8.50
CA ARG A 45 -2.75 -33.51 7.08
C ARG A 45 -2.93 -32.25 6.24
N PHE A 46 -1.98 -32.02 5.35
CA PHE A 46 -2.07 -30.94 4.38
C PHE A 46 -3.06 -31.31 3.28
N GLN A 47 -4.20 -30.60 3.21
CA GLN A 47 -5.10 -30.67 2.06
C GLN A 47 -4.53 -29.81 0.92
N GLY A 48 -4.58 -30.30 -0.31
CA GLY A 48 -4.12 -29.58 -1.50
C GLY A 48 -2.63 -29.67 -1.82
N LEU A 49 -1.77 -30.05 -0.87
CA LEU A 49 -0.35 -30.28 -1.11
C LEU A 49 -0.09 -31.76 -1.47
N ARG A 50 0.62 -32.01 -2.59
CA ARG A 50 1.03 -33.35 -3.01
C ARG A 50 2.22 -33.85 -2.18
N VAL A 51 2.02 -34.08 -0.88
CA VAL A 51 3.04 -34.64 0.01
C VAL A 51 2.78 -36.15 0.17
N PRO A 52 3.79 -37.03 0.03
CA PRO A 52 3.61 -38.46 0.26
C PRO A 52 3.03 -38.72 1.65
N ALA A 53 1.99 -39.56 1.74
CA ALA A 53 1.24 -39.82 2.99
C ALA A 53 2.11 -40.32 4.17
N ALA A 54 3.31 -40.83 3.89
CA ALA A 54 4.29 -41.28 4.89
C ALA A 54 5.20 -40.17 5.45
N ASN A 55 5.21 -38.96 4.87
CA ASN A 55 6.18 -37.91 5.20
C ASN A 55 5.44 -36.59 5.48
N ASN A 56 4.87 -36.47 6.68
CA ASN A 56 4.11 -35.30 7.10
C ASN A 56 5.03 -34.15 7.51
N SER A 57 5.76 -33.60 6.55
CA SER A 57 6.79 -32.61 6.80
C SER A 57 6.90 -31.64 5.65
N LEU A 58 7.17 -30.38 5.97
CA LEU A 58 7.36 -29.33 4.98
C LEU A 58 8.73 -28.69 5.16
N TRP A 59 9.28 -28.24 4.05
CA TRP A 59 10.49 -27.43 4.01
C TRP A 59 10.12 -25.97 4.09
N PHE A 60 10.88 -25.21 4.87
CA PHE A 60 10.75 -23.78 5.02
C PHE A 60 12.10 -23.12 4.79
N TYR A 61 12.12 -21.95 4.17
CA TYR A 61 13.32 -21.16 3.94
C TYR A 61 13.28 -19.88 4.76
N SER A 62 14.45 -19.49 5.28
CA SER A 62 14.62 -18.11 5.74
C SER A 62 14.66 -17.17 4.54
N ILE A 63 14.51 -15.88 4.80
CA ILE A 63 14.59 -14.82 3.79
C ILE A 63 15.92 -14.88 3.01
N GLN A 64 17.02 -15.12 3.70
CA GLN A 64 18.34 -15.30 3.09
C GLN A 64 18.40 -16.56 2.24
N GLY A 65 17.72 -17.63 2.66
CA GLY A 65 17.62 -18.88 1.91
C GLY A 65 16.80 -18.74 0.63
N LEU A 66 15.68 -18.02 0.69
CA LEU A 66 14.84 -17.68 -0.45
C LEU A 66 15.67 -16.98 -1.53
N PHE A 67 16.36 -15.89 -1.17
CA PHE A 67 17.17 -15.15 -2.11
C PHE A 67 18.29 -15.99 -2.71
N ARG A 68 19.05 -16.71 -1.88
CA ARG A 68 20.14 -17.55 -2.42
C ARG A 68 19.61 -18.65 -3.36
N LEU A 69 18.44 -19.21 -3.09
CA LEU A 69 17.82 -20.20 -3.97
C LEU A 69 17.40 -19.55 -5.29
N ALA A 70 16.68 -18.42 -5.23
CA ALA A 70 16.20 -17.69 -6.41
C ALA A 70 17.36 -17.26 -7.31
N PHE A 71 18.40 -16.63 -6.77
CA PHE A 71 19.55 -16.19 -7.55
C PHE A 71 20.43 -17.33 -8.08
N GLU A 72 20.36 -18.52 -7.50
CA GLU A 72 21.12 -19.69 -7.95
C GLU A 72 20.35 -20.51 -9.01
N ILE A 73 19.01 -20.49 -9.00
CA ILE A 73 18.19 -21.45 -9.76
C ILE A 73 17.26 -20.77 -10.76
N TYR A 74 16.69 -19.62 -10.43
CA TYR A 74 15.68 -18.98 -11.26
C TYR A 74 16.33 -18.31 -12.48
N ASN A 75 15.56 -18.12 -13.54
CA ASN A 75 16.04 -17.36 -14.69
C ASN A 75 16.07 -15.85 -14.36
N LYS A 76 16.71 -15.04 -15.22
CA LYS A 76 16.90 -13.60 -14.96
C LYS A 76 15.58 -12.84 -14.76
N GLN A 77 14.52 -13.17 -15.51
CA GLN A 77 13.23 -12.49 -15.38
C GLN A 77 12.57 -12.83 -14.04
N GLU A 78 12.63 -14.10 -13.64
CA GLU A 78 12.11 -14.56 -12.35
C GLU A 78 12.92 -14.03 -11.16
N GLN A 79 14.25 -13.89 -11.30
CA GLN A 79 15.09 -13.25 -10.29
C GLN A 79 14.71 -11.78 -10.09
N LEU A 80 14.47 -11.04 -11.19
CA LEU A 80 13.97 -9.67 -11.12
C LEU A 80 12.59 -9.62 -10.47
N ALA A 81 11.68 -10.53 -10.83
CA ALA A 81 10.36 -10.62 -10.21
C ALA A 81 10.44 -10.95 -8.70
N VAL A 82 11.40 -11.76 -8.25
CA VAL A 82 11.62 -12.02 -6.81
C VAL A 82 12.09 -10.75 -6.09
N LEU A 83 12.99 -9.97 -6.70
CA LEU A 83 13.42 -8.69 -6.13
C LEU A 83 12.27 -7.68 -6.06
N GLU A 84 11.50 -7.53 -7.14
CA GLU A 84 10.36 -6.62 -7.22
C GLU A 84 9.24 -7.00 -6.25
N ASN A 85 8.92 -8.30 -6.12
CA ASN A 85 7.91 -8.79 -5.19
C ASN A 85 8.36 -8.66 -3.73
N PHE A 86 9.65 -8.82 -3.45
CA PHE A 86 10.17 -8.66 -2.10
C PHE A 86 10.16 -7.20 -1.63
N GLN A 87 10.48 -6.28 -2.54
CA GLN A 87 10.31 -4.84 -2.33
C GLN A 87 8.84 -4.49 -2.07
N LEU A 88 7.91 -5.09 -2.83
CA LEU A 88 6.48 -4.95 -2.61
C LEU A 88 6.06 -5.46 -1.23
N GLU A 89 6.53 -6.66 -0.85
CA GLU A 89 6.17 -7.32 0.41
C GLU A 89 6.67 -6.51 1.62
N THR A 90 7.89 -6.00 1.57
CA THR A 90 8.48 -5.13 2.60
C THR A 90 7.69 -3.83 2.75
N MET A 91 7.30 -3.21 1.63
CA MET A 91 6.50 -1.99 1.60
C MET A 91 5.06 -2.20 2.09
N LEU A 92 4.42 -3.29 1.67
CA LEU A 92 3.08 -3.65 2.14
C LEU A 92 3.09 -3.94 3.64
N LEU A 93 4.12 -4.63 4.14
CA LEU A 93 4.28 -4.91 5.55
C LEU A 93 4.50 -3.61 6.36
N LEU A 94 5.19 -2.63 5.80
CA LEU A 94 5.32 -1.30 6.42
C LEU A 94 3.95 -0.60 6.52
N LEU A 95 3.19 -0.58 5.42
CA LEU A 95 1.86 0.03 5.36
C LEU A 95 0.86 -0.69 6.28
N GLU A 96 0.93 -2.02 6.37
CA GLU A 96 0.10 -2.82 7.26
C GLU A 96 0.43 -2.56 8.73
N ASN A 97 1.71 -2.42 9.09
CA ASN A 97 2.10 -2.04 10.46
C ASN A 97 1.60 -0.63 10.82
N ILE A 98 1.64 0.31 9.87
CA ILE A 98 1.09 1.66 10.05
C ILE A 98 -0.43 1.61 10.25
N ASP A 99 -1.16 0.87 9.41
CA ASP A 99 -2.62 0.70 9.54
C ASP A 99 -2.98 0.04 10.89
N ARG A 100 -2.24 -1.00 11.28
CA ARG A 100 -2.42 -1.67 12.56
C ARG A 100 -2.18 -0.74 13.75
N TYR A 101 -1.19 0.13 13.68
CA TYR A 101 -0.95 1.17 14.68
C TYR A 101 -2.11 2.19 14.72
N MET A 102 -2.56 2.69 13.57
CA MET A 102 -3.69 3.62 13.50
C MET A 102 -4.99 3.02 14.05
N ASN A 103 -5.18 1.72 13.85
CA ASN A 103 -6.33 0.96 14.36
C ASN A 103 -6.16 0.50 15.82
N GLY A 104 -5.08 0.88 16.50
CA GLY A 104 -4.80 0.55 17.90
C GLY A 104 -4.45 -0.93 18.15
N SER A 105 -4.19 -1.69 17.10
CA SER A 105 -3.86 -3.12 17.14
C SER A 105 -2.35 -3.41 17.25
N LEU A 106 -1.54 -2.36 17.28
CA LEU A 106 -0.09 -2.38 17.48
C LEU A 106 0.29 -1.15 18.31
N ASP A 107 1.18 -1.30 19.30
CA ASP A 107 1.65 -0.16 20.08
C ASP A 107 2.72 0.65 19.32
N GLU A 108 2.91 1.90 19.71
CA GLU A 108 3.81 2.85 19.04
C GLU A 108 5.25 2.35 18.98
N LYS A 109 5.70 1.67 20.05
CA LYS A 109 7.08 1.18 20.15
C LYS A 109 7.30 0.05 19.15
N ASP A 110 6.40 -0.92 19.12
CA ASP A 110 6.47 -2.06 18.21
C ASP A 110 6.30 -1.63 16.74
N ALA A 111 5.42 -0.66 16.47
CA ALA A 111 5.26 -0.07 15.15
C ALA A 111 6.53 0.64 14.69
N THR A 112 7.17 1.39 15.59
CA THR A 112 8.41 2.13 15.31
C THR A 112 9.58 1.18 15.07
N GLU A 113 9.74 0.15 15.90
CA GLU A 113 10.79 -0.86 15.73
C GLU A 113 10.62 -1.64 14.40
N ALA A 114 9.39 -2.01 14.05
CA ALA A 114 9.08 -2.67 12.78
C ALA A 114 9.35 -1.75 11.58
N ALA A 115 8.91 -0.49 11.63
CA ALA A 115 9.14 0.48 10.56
C ALA A 115 10.64 0.76 10.35
N LEU A 116 11.39 0.95 11.44
CA LEU A 116 12.84 1.16 11.38
C LEU A 116 13.57 -0.07 10.81
N ALA A 117 13.16 -1.28 11.19
CA ALA A 117 13.75 -2.50 10.64
C ALA A 117 13.53 -2.63 9.12
N LEU A 118 12.34 -2.26 8.64
CA LEU A 118 11.99 -2.30 7.22
C LEU A 118 12.69 -1.19 6.43
N LEU A 119 12.75 0.04 6.97
CA LEU A 119 13.40 1.17 6.32
C LEU A 119 14.92 1.00 6.22
N ASN A 120 15.56 0.42 7.25
CA ASN A 120 17.00 0.17 7.27
C ASN A 120 17.42 -1.05 6.43
N ALA A 121 16.48 -1.88 5.98
CA ALA A 121 16.78 -3.07 5.20
C ALA A 121 17.20 -2.74 3.75
N GLU A 122 17.02 -1.51 3.28
CA GLU A 122 17.11 -1.21 1.85
C GLU A 122 17.69 0.18 1.52
N ASP A 123 18.36 0.27 0.36
CA ASP A 123 19.00 1.47 -0.16
C ASP A 123 18.06 2.18 -1.16
N TRP A 124 17.07 2.88 -0.61
CA TRP A 124 16.01 3.60 -1.33
C TRP A 124 16.51 4.75 -2.22
N ALA A 125 17.79 5.12 -2.12
CA ALA A 125 18.39 6.27 -2.80
C ALA A 125 18.75 6.02 -4.27
N LYS A 126 18.61 4.78 -4.77
CA LYS A 126 19.00 4.42 -6.15
C LYS A 126 17.95 4.72 -7.22
N ASP A 127 16.72 4.98 -6.83
CA ASP A 127 15.63 5.25 -7.77
C ASP A 127 15.46 6.75 -8.04
N SER A 128 15.20 7.10 -9.29
CA SER A 128 14.75 8.45 -9.67
C SER A 128 13.45 8.80 -8.94
N VAL A 129 13.28 10.05 -8.52
CA VAL A 129 12.03 10.54 -7.89
C VAL A 129 10.80 10.26 -8.76
N TYR A 130 10.95 10.28 -10.10
CA TYR A 130 9.87 10.03 -11.05
C TYR A 130 9.55 8.54 -11.26
N SER A 131 10.40 7.64 -10.77
CA SER A 131 10.22 6.18 -10.83
C SER A 131 10.41 5.54 -9.46
N SER A 132 10.23 6.31 -8.38
CA SER A 132 10.41 5.81 -7.03
C SER A 132 9.33 4.77 -6.74
N TYR A 133 9.80 3.54 -6.52
CA TYR A 133 8.92 2.43 -6.20
C TYR A 133 8.17 2.66 -4.88
N MET A 134 8.85 3.24 -3.89
CA MET A 134 8.27 3.64 -2.60
C MET A 134 7.11 4.63 -2.79
N LEU A 135 7.33 5.72 -3.54
CA LEU A 135 6.27 6.70 -3.81
C LEU A 135 5.09 6.07 -4.56
N THR A 136 5.37 5.12 -5.46
CA THR A 136 4.33 4.37 -6.19
C THR A 136 3.48 3.51 -5.24
N CYS A 137 4.11 2.80 -4.30
CA CYS A 137 3.42 1.96 -3.32
C CYS A 137 2.57 2.80 -2.36
N ILE A 138 3.15 3.88 -1.83
CA ILE A 138 2.42 4.83 -0.97
C ILE A 138 1.24 5.43 -1.71
N GLY A 139 1.45 5.91 -2.94
CA GLY A 139 0.40 6.47 -3.78
C GLY A 139 -0.75 5.49 -4.03
N ARG A 140 -0.42 4.21 -4.31
CA ARG A 140 -1.43 3.16 -4.48
C ARG A 140 -2.24 2.94 -3.20
N TRP A 141 -1.58 2.80 -2.06
CA TRP A 141 -2.24 2.55 -0.78
C TRP A 141 -3.17 3.70 -0.38
N ILE A 142 -2.68 4.95 -0.44
CA ILE A 142 -3.50 6.14 -0.17
C ILE A 142 -4.72 6.16 -1.10
N GLY A 143 -4.51 5.91 -2.39
CA GLY A 143 -5.59 5.85 -3.37
C GLY A 143 -6.65 4.79 -3.05
N GLN A 144 -6.25 3.63 -2.52
CA GLN A 144 -7.18 2.57 -2.11
C GLN A 144 -8.00 2.97 -0.87
N GLN A 145 -7.39 3.59 0.14
CA GLN A 145 -8.11 4.10 1.31
C GLN A 145 -9.18 5.14 0.91
N PHE A 146 -8.78 6.05 0.02
CA PHE A 146 -9.66 7.08 -0.52
C PHE A 146 -10.78 6.51 -1.38
N HIS A 147 -10.48 5.51 -2.22
CA HIS A 147 -11.49 4.81 -3.00
C HIS A 147 -12.50 4.08 -2.12
N ALA A 148 -12.05 3.44 -1.03
CA ALA A 148 -12.92 2.76 -0.08
C ALA A 148 -13.89 3.75 0.61
N ALA A 149 -13.42 4.96 0.94
CA ALA A 149 -14.23 6.02 1.53
C ALA A 149 -15.27 6.62 0.56
N ASN A 150 -15.11 6.43 -0.76
CA ASN A 150 -15.88 7.14 -1.78
C ASN A 150 -17.40 6.96 -1.63
N SER A 151 -17.87 5.73 -1.31
CA SER A 151 -19.30 5.47 -1.10
C SER A 151 -19.91 6.32 0.03
N SER A 152 -19.18 6.47 1.14
CA SER A 152 -19.59 7.31 2.27
C SER A 152 -19.55 8.79 1.91
N ILE A 153 -18.56 9.22 1.13
CA ILE A 153 -18.43 10.61 0.67
C ILE A 153 -19.61 10.95 -0.25
N SER A 154 -19.92 10.10 -1.23
CA SER A 154 -21.07 10.29 -2.13
C SER A 154 -22.38 10.40 -1.35
N GLN A 155 -22.62 9.53 -0.37
CA GLN A 155 -23.82 9.63 0.46
C GLN A 155 -23.88 10.96 1.23
N LYS A 156 -22.75 11.43 1.77
CA LYS A 156 -22.66 12.71 2.47
C LYS A 156 -22.96 13.88 1.53
N VAL A 157 -22.38 13.86 0.33
CA VAL A 157 -22.62 14.88 -0.71
C VAL A 157 -24.07 14.91 -1.16
N GLU A 158 -24.69 13.76 -1.42
CA GLU A 158 -26.11 13.73 -1.83
C GLU A 158 -27.03 14.23 -0.71
N SER A 159 -26.72 13.89 0.55
CA SER A 159 -27.47 14.42 1.71
C SER A 159 -27.34 15.94 1.81
N PHE A 160 -26.13 16.47 1.62
CA PHE A 160 -25.87 17.90 1.57
C PHE A 160 -26.67 18.59 0.45
N LYS A 161 -26.66 18.02 -0.77
CA LYS A 161 -27.41 18.55 -1.92
C LYS A 161 -28.90 18.64 -1.63
N VAL A 162 -29.51 17.60 -1.08
CA VAL A 162 -30.94 17.59 -0.75
C VAL A 162 -31.29 18.71 0.23
N GLN A 163 -30.42 18.99 1.20
CA GLN A 163 -30.62 20.07 2.18
C GLN A 163 -30.46 21.48 1.58
N HIS A 164 -29.61 21.64 0.56
CA HIS A 164 -29.23 22.95 0.01
C HIS A 164 -29.75 23.20 -1.41
N ILE A 165 -30.60 22.33 -1.96
CA ILE A 165 -31.07 22.40 -3.35
C ILE A 165 -31.85 23.70 -3.67
N GLU A 166 -32.52 24.28 -2.68
CA GLU A 166 -33.27 25.54 -2.82
C GLU A 166 -32.40 26.79 -2.59
N GLN A 167 -31.15 26.63 -2.12
CA GLN A 167 -30.22 27.69 -1.73
C GLN A 167 -28.86 27.58 -2.44
N ILE A 168 -28.81 27.03 -3.65
CA ILE A 168 -27.57 26.83 -4.43
C ILE A 168 -26.80 28.16 -4.66
N SER A 169 -27.49 29.30 -4.61
CA SER A 169 -26.89 30.63 -4.73
C SER A 169 -26.13 31.09 -3.48
N ASP A 170 -26.40 30.49 -2.32
CA ASP A 170 -25.86 30.84 -1.00
C ASP A 170 -25.06 29.66 -0.39
N LEU A 171 -24.27 28.97 -1.22
CA LEU A 171 -23.39 27.91 -0.72
C LEU A 171 -22.30 28.49 0.20
N PRO A 172 -21.89 27.75 1.25
CA PRO A 172 -20.74 28.12 2.07
C PRO A 172 -19.46 28.31 1.25
N PRO A 173 -18.46 29.01 1.79
CA PRO A 173 -17.14 29.12 1.18
C PRO A 173 -16.52 27.75 0.87
N ALA A 174 -15.69 27.69 -0.18
CA ALA A 174 -15.09 26.43 -0.66
C ALA A 174 -14.26 25.69 0.40
N GLU A 175 -13.62 26.42 1.32
CA GLU A 175 -12.88 25.85 2.45
C GLU A 175 -13.81 25.13 3.43
N GLU A 176 -14.93 25.74 3.78
CA GLU A 176 -15.93 25.14 4.68
C GLU A 176 -16.60 23.93 4.03
N LEU A 177 -16.94 24.02 2.74
CA LEU A 177 -17.46 22.88 1.96
C LEU A 177 -16.48 21.72 1.89
N ALA A 178 -15.19 22.00 1.65
CA ALA A 178 -14.16 20.97 1.59
C ALA A 178 -14.01 20.26 2.94
N ALA A 179 -13.95 21.05 4.03
CA ALA A 179 -13.86 20.57 5.40
C ALA A 179 -15.08 19.73 5.81
N GLU A 180 -16.28 20.16 5.42
CA GLU A 180 -17.51 19.45 5.73
C GLU A 180 -17.62 18.16 4.92
N LEU A 181 -17.36 18.17 3.62
CA LEU A 181 -17.80 17.08 2.73
C LEU A 181 -16.73 16.01 2.48
N PHE A 182 -15.46 16.32 2.67
CA PHE A 182 -14.35 15.41 2.32
C PHE A 182 -13.45 15.09 3.52
N PRO A 183 -12.83 13.89 3.56
CA PRO A 183 -11.86 13.53 4.58
C PRO A 183 -10.69 14.52 4.67
N GLU A 184 -10.30 14.88 5.89
CA GLU A 184 -9.16 15.77 6.17
C GLU A 184 -7.88 15.30 5.47
N ALA A 185 -7.58 13.99 5.54
CA ALA A 185 -6.40 13.42 4.90
C ALA A 185 -6.33 13.66 3.38
N MET A 186 -7.48 13.68 2.67
CA MET A 186 -7.53 14.00 1.24
C MET A 186 -7.18 15.47 1.00
N GLN A 187 -7.73 16.36 1.83
CA GLN A 187 -7.48 17.79 1.76
C GLN A 187 -6.00 18.08 2.01
N THR A 188 -5.43 17.51 3.08
CA THR A 188 -4.01 17.65 3.42
C THR A 188 -3.11 17.19 2.28
N LEU A 189 -3.38 16.02 1.68
CA LEU A 189 -2.59 15.50 0.56
C LEU A 189 -2.59 16.48 -0.61
N LEU A 190 -3.76 16.94 -1.03
CA LEU A 190 -3.91 17.80 -2.20
C LEU A 190 -3.38 19.22 -1.95
N LEU A 191 -3.58 19.78 -0.75
CA LEU A 191 -2.99 21.07 -0.38
C LEU A 191 -1.46 21.02 -0.45
N HIS A 192 -0.84 19.98 0.08
CA HIS A 192 0.62 19.80 -0.02
C HIS A 192 1.05 19.58 -1.47
N TRP A 193 0.29 18.82 -2.26
CA TRP A 193 0.56 18.65 -3.70
C TRP A 193 0.52 20.01 -4.41
N MET A 194 -0.45 20.86 -4.10
CA MET A 194 -0.60 22.22 -4.65
C MET A 194 0.47 23.21 -4.13
N GLY A 195 1.37 22.79 -3.23
CA GLY A 195 2.39 23.65 -2.64
C GLY A 195 1.83 24.64 -1.60
N LEU A 196 0.71 24.27 -0.96
CA LEU A 196 0.05 25.03 0.10
C LEU A 196 0.29 24.31 1.43
N CYS A 197 1.39 24.68 2.12
CA CYS A 197 1.66 24.25 3.49
C CYS A 197 1.21 25.32 4.49
N ASP A 198 1.29 25.02 5.79
CA ASP A 198 0.84 25.90 6.88
C ASP A 198 1.47 27.31 6.87
N GLU A 199 2.64 27.47 6.26
CA GLU A 199 3.35 28.75 6.11
C GLU A 199 2.79 29.66 5.00
N SER A 200 1.82 29.17 4.22
CA SER A 200 1.17 29.97 3.18
C SER A 200 0.29 31.08 3.78
N THR A 201 0.35 32.27 3.19
CA THR A 201 -0.48 33.40 3.61
C THR A 201 -1.95 33.03 3.52
N GLU A 202 -2.73 33.43 4.53
CA GLU A 202 -4.16 33.10 4.63
C GLU A 202 -4.95 33.50 3.35
N GLY A 203 -4.57 34.61 2.72
CA GLY A 203 -5.15 35.05 1.45
C GLY A 203 -4.87 34.11 0.27
N LYS A 204 -3.67 33.49 0.20
CA LYS A 204 -3.32 32.51 -0.83
C LYS A 204 -4.08 31.20 -0.63
N ARG A 205 -4.26 30.75 0.62
CA ARG A 205 -5.08 29.57 0.92
C ARG A 205 -6.52 29.78 0.44
N ARG A 206 -7.16 30.88 0.86
CA ARG A 206 -8.55 31.19 0.48
C ARG A 206 -8.77 31.25 -1.03
N SER A 207 -7.80 31.73 -1.81
CA SER A 207 -7.93 31.78 -3.28
C SER A 207 -7.80 30.42 -3.98
N GLU A 208 -7.15 29.44 -3.35
CA GLU A 208 -6.84 28.14 -3.96
C GLU A 208 -7.82 27.03 -3.52
N TYR A 209 -8.54 27.21 -2.42
CA TYR A 209 -9.59 26.28 -1.97
C TYR A 209 -10.67 25.97 -3.02
N PRO A 210 -11.11 26.90 -3.88
CA PRO A 210 -12.00 26.56 -4.99
C PRO A 210 -11.40 25.53 -5.96
N ILE A 211 -10.08 25.54 -6.18
CA ILE A 211 -9.39 24.56 -7.01
C ILE A 211 -9.27 23.22 -6.28
N LEU A 212 -8.95 23.25 -4.98
CA LEU A 212 -8.96 22.04 -4.13
C LEU A 212 -10.34 21.37 -4.17
N LEU A 213 -11.41 22.14 -3.96
CA LEU A 213 -12.78 21.65 -3.97
C LEU A 213 -13.12 20.99 -5.30
N LEU A 214 -12.74 21.61 -6.44
CA LEU A 214 -12.91 20.99 -7.75
C LEU A 214 -12.21 19.64 -7.88
N ILE A 215 -10.95 19.55 -7.45
CA ILE A 215 -10.19 18.29 -7.52
C ILE A 215 -10.88 17.22 -6.68
N LEU A 216 -11.34 17.57 -5.47
CA LEU A 216 -12.07 16.67 -4.59
C LEU A 216 -13.39 16.20 -5.19
N GLU A 217 -14.16 17.11 -5.79
CA GLU A 217 -15.41 16.79 -6.49
C GLU A 217 -15.18 15.81 -7.65
N PHE A 218 -14.19 16.08 -8.51
CA PHE A 218 -13.87 15.22 -9.64
C PHE A 218 -13.30 13.87 -9.22
N ALA A 219 -12.36 13.84 -8.27
CA ALA A 219 -11.74 12.61 -7.80
C ALA A 219 -12.76 11.66 -7.16
N ASN A 220 -13.78 12.21 -6.49
CA ASN A 220 -14.85 11.44 -5.85
C ASN A 220 -16.11 11.27 -6.72
N HIS A 221 -16.10 11.74 -7.98
CA HIS A 221 -17.26 11.68 -8.88
C HIS A 221 -18.54 12.33 -8.30
N ASN A 222 -18.36 13.36 -7.47
CA ASN A 222 -19.41 14.01 -6.72
C ASN A 222 -19.40 15.50 -7.05
N LEU A 223 -20.22 15.93 -8.00
CA LEU A 223 -20.36 17.35 -8.34
C LEU A 223 -21.25 18.03 -7.31
N ILE A 224 -20.69 18.89 -6.47
CA ILE A 224 -21.40 19.65 -5.44
C ILE A 224 -21.65 21.05 -5.96
N THR A 225 -20.59 21.69 -6.43
CA THR A 225 -20.66 22.97 -7.11
C THR A 225 -21.04 22.70 -8.57
N GLY A 226 -21.94 23.49 -9.17
CA GLY A 226 -22.47 23.29 -10.53
C GLY A 226 -21.45 23.56 -11.66
N VAL A 227 -20.21 23.11 -11.51
CA VAL A 227 -19.03 23.59 -12.22
C VAL A 227 -18.84 22.97 -13.59
N ALA A 228 -19.72 23.35 -14.49
CA ALA A 228 -19.19 23.98 -15.69
C ALA A 228 -19.44 25.50 -15.68
N HIS A 229 -20.50 25.97 -15.02
CA HIS A 229 -21.04 27.30 -15.36
C HIS A 229 -20.47 28.48 -14.55
N VAL A 230 -19.81 28.22 -13.41
CA VAL A 230 -19.33 29.28 -12.51
C VAL A 230 -17.80 29.44 -12.51
N LEU A 231 -17.02 28.34 -12.55
CA LEU A 231 -15.54 28.47 -12.54
C LEU A 231 -14.94 28.92 -13.86
N TYR A 232 -15.58 28.70 -15.02
CA TYR A 232 -15.11 29.36 -16.24
C TYR A 232 -15.28 30.88 -16.15
N SER A 233 -16.34 31.37 -15.53
CA SER A 233 -16.62 32.81 -15.46
C SER A 233 -15.70 33.56 -14.49
N THR A 234 -15.21 32.92 -13.42
CA THR A 234 -14.32 33.57 -12.45
C THR A 234 -12.82 33.33 -12.71
N LEU A 235 -12.44 32.21 -13.33
CA LEU A 235 -11.03 31.95 -13.70
C LEU A 235 -10.64 32.57 -15.05
N ILE A 236 -11.58 32.82 -15.98
CA ILE A 236 -11.30 33.49 -17.27
C ILE A 236 -11.38 35.03 -17.16
N CYS A 237 -12.13 35.57 -16.18
CA CYS A 237 -12.30 37.02 -16.03
C CYS A 237 -11.28 37.68 -15.07
N LYS A 238 -10.06 37.16 -14.98
CA LYS A 238 -8.90 37.89 -14.43
C LYS A 238 -7.89 38.18 -15.52
#